data_AF-A0A939TLV8-F1
#
_entry.id   AF-A0A939TLV8-F1
#
_cell.length_a   1.000
_cell.length_b   1.000
_cell.length_c   1.000
_cell.angle_alpha   90.00
_cell.angle_beta   90.00
_cell.angle_gamma   90.00
#
_symmetry.space_group_name_H-M   'P 1'
#
loop_
_entity.id
_entity.type
_entity.pdbx_description
1 polymer ?
#
loop_
_entity_poly.entity_id
_entity_poly.type
_entity_poly.pdbx_seq_one_letter_code
_entity_poly.pdbx_strand_id
1 'polypeptide(L)'
;MSGVRAPRFALFRALLNVQFGLSAVRARIRRREKLWQLAAAELGMLLVAAVIVGVVAAFTWALLQAVSQLGQPEVVLTLAHAAAATLVFLFAIGFVLSAFFFSNDTGLLFSWPLSARQILSAKFAVVLASEYLTIAPLLIPVYVVYARSVPVA
;
A
#
# COMPACT_ATOMS: atom_id res chain seq x y z
N MET A 1 5.43 -18.00 -35.63
CA MET A 1 5.81 -17.04 -34.58
C MET A 1 4.83 -17.22 -33.41
N SER A 2 5.16 -18.10 -32.47
CA SER A 2 4.28 -18.43 -31.34
C SER A 2 4.20 -17.24 -30.39
N GLY A 3 3.03 -16.63 -30.30
CA GLY A 3 2.74 -15.55 -29.36
C GLY A 3 2.97 -16.04 -27.93
N VAL A 4 4.09 -15.63 -27.34
CA VAL A 4 4.36 -15.83 -25.92
C VAL A 4 3.35 -14.98 -25.17
N ARG A 5 2.20 -15.57 -24.84
CA ARG A 5 1.25 -15.00 -23.90
C ARG A 5 1.92 -15.05 -22.54
N ALA A 6 2.69 -14.02 -22.20
CA ALA A 6 3.08 -13.82 -20.82
C ALA A 6 1.78 -13.82 -19.99
N PRO A 7 1.64 -14.70 -18.98
CA PRO A 7 0.42 -14.74 -18.19
C PRO A 7 0.23 -13.35 -17.58
N ARG A 8 -0.99 -12.80 -17.63
CA ARG A 8 -1.30 -11.42 -17.20
C ARG A 8 -0.76 -11.11 -15.79
N PHE A 9 -0.71 -12.14 -14.95
CA PHE A 9 -0.16 -12.12 -13.59
C PHE A 9 1.38 -11.97 -13.54
N ALA A 10 2.13 -12.48 -14.52
CA ALA A 10 3.58 -12.34 -14.57
C ALA A 10 4.01 -10.88 -14.77
N LEU A 11 3.30 -10.11 -15.59
CA LEU A 11 3.58 -8.68 -15.77
C LEU A 11 3.32 -7.90 -14.48
N PHE A 12 2.17 -8.10 -13.85
CA PHE A 12 1.84 -7.50 -12.56
C PHE A 12 2.90 -7.82 -11.50
N ARG A 13 3.30 -9.09 -11.37
CA ARG A 13 4.35 -9.52 -10.44
C ARG A 13 5.71 -8.90 -10.75
N ALA A 14 6.07 -8.78 -12.02
CA ALA A 14 7.31 -8.15 -12.43
C ALA A 14 7.32 -6.67 -12.03
N LEU A 15 6.23 -5.94 -12.29
CA LEU A 15 6.10 -4.54 -11.90
C LEU A 15 6.11 -4.35 -10.38
N LEU A 16 5.43 -5.23 -9.61
CA LEU A 16 5.52 -5.21 -8.15
C LEU A 16 6.97 -5.43 -7.65
N ASN A 17 7.70 -6.38 -8.25
CA ASN A 17 9.09 -6.63 -7.88
C ASN A 17 9.99 -5.41 -8.14
N VAL A 18 9.71 -4.64 -9.19
CA VAL A 18 10.43 -3.41 -9.52
C VAL A 18 10.04 -2.31 -8.55
N GLN A 19 8.74 -2.08 -8.34
CA GLN A 19 8.21 -1.04 -7.46
C GLN A 19 8.70 -1.17 -6.01
N PHE A 20 8.69 -2.38 -5.47
CA PHE A 20 9.12 -2.66 -4.10
C PHE A 20 10.58 -3.10 -4.00
N GLY A 21 11.33 -3.13 -5.13
CA GLY A 21 12.74 -3.50 -5.14
C GLY A 21 13.05 -4.93 -4.64
N LEU A 22 12.09 -5.84 -4.67
CA LEU A 22 12.18 -7.19 -4.07
C LEU A 22 13.36 -8.01 -4.62
N SER A 23 13.72 -7.80 -5.88
CA SER A 23 14.88 -8.44 -6.51
C SER A 23 16.20 -7.94 -5.92
N ALA A 24 16.33 -6.64 -5.68
CA ALA A 24 17.52 -6.03 -5.09
C ALA A 24 17.71 -6.49 -3.63
N VAL A 25 16.62 -6.57 -2.87
CA VAL A 25 16.62 -7.12 -1.51
C VAL A 25 17.09 -8.57 -1.52
N ARG A 26 16.51 -9.42 -2.38
CA ARG A 26 16.91 -10.84 -2.52
C ARG A 26 18.37 -11.00 -2.93
N ALA A 27 18.86 -10.17 -3.84
CA ALA A 27 20.24 -10.22 -4.32
C ALA A 27 21.26 -9.88 -3.21
N ARG A 28 20.97 -8.85 -2.40
CA ARG A 28 21.79 -8.47 -1.23
C ARG A 28 21.77 -9.54 -0.14
N ILE A 29 20.61 -10.15 0.14
CA ILE A 29 20.51 -11.27 1.08
C ILE A 29 21.38 -12.46 0.65
N ARG A 30 21.39 -12.77 -0.65
CA ARG A 30 22.18 -13.87 -1.23
C ARG A 30 23.69 -13.59 -1.17
N ARG A 31 24.13 -12.35 -1.41
CA ARG A 31 25.55 -11.98 -1.38
C ARG A 31 26.10 -11.75 0.04
N ARG A 32 25.27 -11.76 1.08
CA ARG A 32 25.63 -11.45 2.50
C ARG A 32 26.28 -10.08 2.73
N GLU A 33 26.50 -9.29 1.69
CA GLU A 33 27.06 -7.94 1.76
C GLU A 33 26.01 -6.95 2.28
N LYS A 34 26.39 -6.14 3.28
CA LYS A 34 25.60 -5.01 3.81
C LYS A 34 24.22 -5.40 4.38
N LEU A 35 24.08 -6.64 4.87
CA LEU A 35 22.86 -7.11 5.54
C LEU A 35 22.45 -6.25 6.74
N TRP A 36 23.41 -5.73 7.49
CA TRP A 36 23.12 -4.84 8.62
C TRP A 36 22.46 -3.53 8.20
N GLN A 37 22.85 -2.96 7.05
CA GLN A 37 22.23 -1.75 6.52
C GLN A 37 20.80 -2.01 6.07
N LEU A 38 20.55 -3.17 5.45
CA LEU A 38 19.19 -3.60 5.12
C LEU A 38 18.35 -3.82 6.38
N ALA A 39 18.87 -4.57 7.35
CA ALA A 39 18.16 -4.84 8.59
C ALA A 39 17.82 -3.55 9.35
N ALA A 40 18.75 -2.59 9.41
CA ALA A 40 18.51 -1.29 10.03
C ALA A 40 17.45 -0.46 9.28
N ALA A 41 17.48 -0.47 7.94
CA ALA A 41 16.48 0.23 7.13
C ALA A 41 15.07 -0.35 7.29
N GLU A 42 14.95 -1.68 7.20
CA GLU A 42 13.67 -2.39 7.39
C GLU A 42 13.15 -2.22 8.82
N LEU A 43 14.02 -2.30 9.83
CA LEU A 43 13.64 -2.03 11.21
C LEU A 43 13.16 -0.59 11.40
N GLY A 44 13.84 0.39 10.79
CA GLY A 44 13.41 1.79 10.80
C GLY A 44 12.01 1.97 10.20
N MET A 45 11.74 1.33 9.05
CA MET A 45 10.44 1.37 8.41
C MET A 45 9.34 0.74 9.29
N LEU A 46 9.63 -0.40 9.91
CA LEU A 46 8.71 -1.07 10.83
C LEU A 46 8.44 -0.24 12.10
N LEU A 47 9.45 0.44 12.65
CA LEU A 47 9.28 1.33 13.79
C LEU A 47 8.38 2.51 13.45
N VAL A 48 8.58 3.15 12.30
CA VAL A 48 7.70 4.25 11.83
C VAL A 48 6.27 3.75 11.66
N ALA A 49 6.08 2.59 11.01
CA ALA A 49 4.77 1.98 10.86
C ALA A 49 4.10 1.67 12.21
N ALA A 50 4.86 1.13 13.17
CA ALA A 50 4.37 0.84 14.51
C ALA A 50 3.94 2.11 15.27
N VAL A 51 4.70 3.19 15.14
CA VAL A 51 4.35 4.49 15.74
C VAL A 51 3.04 5.01 15.13
N ILE A 52 2.90 5.00 13.80
CA ILE A 52 1.67 5.41 13.11
C ILE A 52 0.48 4.59 13.61
N VAL A 53 0.61 3.26 13.63
CA VAL A 53 -0.44 2.36 14.09
C VAL A 53 -0.82 2.64 15.54
N GLY A 54 0.17 2.85 16.42
CA GLY A 54 -0.04 3.16 17.83
C GLY A 54 -0.78 4.49 18.03
N VAL A 55 -0.38 5.54 17.31
CA VAL A 55 -1.04 6.85 17.35
C VAL A 55 -2.47 6.76 16.85
N VAL A 56 -2.71 6.10 15.72
CA VAL A 56 -4.07 5.94 15.16
C VAL A 56 -4.95 5.12 16.11
N ALA A 57 -4.42 4.04 16.69
CA ALA A 57 -5.17 3.23 17.66
C ALA A 57 -5.53 4.03 18.92
N ALA A 58 -4.58 4.80 19.47
CA ALA A 58 -4.82 5.64 20.64
C ALA A 58 -5.86 6.74 20.35
N PHE A 59 -5.76 7.40 19.19
CA PHE A 59 -6.73 8.40 18.75
C PHE A 59 -8.13 7.80 18.55
N THR A 60 -8.21 6.64 17.88
CA THR A 60 -9.47 5.92 17.67
C THR A 60 -10.11 5.56 19.00
N TRP A 61 -9.32 5.09 19.97
CA TRP A 61 -9.83 4.74 21.28
C TRP A 61 -10.39 5.94 22.04
N ALA A 62 -9.65 7.06 22.05
CA ALA A 62 -10.11 8.30 22.67
C ALA A 62 -11.40 8.82 22.01
N LEU A 63 -11.48 8.77 20.68
CA LEU A 63 -12.67 9.19 19.94
C LEU A 63 -13.87 8.30 20.23
N LEU A 64 -13.68 6.98 20.25
CA LEU A 64 -14.73 6.01 20.60
C LEU A 64 -15.32 6.28 21.97
N GLN A 65 -14.49 6.58 22.97
CA GLN A 65 -14.98 6.90 24.31
C GLN A 65 -15.87 8.15 24.32
N ALA A 66 -15.52 9.17 23.54
CA ALA A 66 -16.33 10.39 23.42
C ALA A 66 -17.65 10.14 22.69
N VAL A 67 -17.64 9.44 21.55
CA VAL A 67 -18.86 9.23 20.74
C VAL A 67 -19.77 8.12 21.26
N SER A 68 -19.23 7.17 22.01
CA SER A 68 -20.04 6.10 22.63
C SER A 68 -20.95 6.66 23.73
N GLN A 69 -20.51 7.73 24.42
CA GLN A 69 -21.35 8.46 25.39
C GLN A 69 -22.56 9.13 24.72
N LEU A 70 -22.45 9.43 23.42
CA LEU A 70 -23.52 10.01 22.60
C LEU A 70 -24.40 8.93 21.93
N GLY A 71 -24.12 7.65 22.18
CA GLY A 71 -24.84 6.52 21.58
C GLY A 71 -24.57 6.33 20.08
N GLN A 72 -23.48 6.88 19.53
CA GLN A 72 -23.15 6.81 18.10
C GLN A 72 -21.69 6.35 17.87
N PRO A 73 -21.32 5.12 18.26
CA PRO A 73 -19.96 4.61 18.06
C PRO A 73 -19.55 4.51 16.58
N GLU A 74 -20.49 4.34 15.65
CA GLU A 74 -20.26 4.16 14.21
C GLU A 74 -19.63 5.39 13.55
N VAL A 75 -19.80 6.58 14.15
CA VAL A 75 -19.22 7.84 13.66
C VAL A 75 -17.70 7.72 13.50
N VAL A 76 -17.03 6.95 14.35
CA VAL A 76 -15.58 6.70 14.25
C VAL A 76 -15.21 6.04 12.92
N LEU A 77 -15.99 5.05 12.46
CA LEU A 77 -15.74 4.37 11.19
C LEU A 77 -15.97 5.31 10.01
N THR A 78 -17.03 6.12 10.07
CA THR A 78 -17.34 7.11 9.03
C THR A 78 -16.23 8.15 8.90
N LEU A 79 -15.75 8.70 10.02
CA LEU A 79 -14.65 9.66 10.03
C LEU A 79 -13.35 9.05 9.52
N ALA A 80 -13.03 7.82 9.92
CA ALA A 80 -11.85 7.12 9.43
C ALA A 80 -11.89 6.88 7.91
N HIS A 81 -13.04 6.51 7.35
CA HIS A 81 -13.22 6.35 5.92
C HIS A 81 -13.14 7.68 5.16
N ALA A 82 -13.75 8.74 5.70
CA ALA A 82 -13.65 10.07 5.11
C ALA A 82 -12.19 10.57 5.07
N ALA A 83 -11.44 10.36 6.15
CA ALA A 83 -10.02 10.67 6.22
C ALA A 83 -9.21 9.81 5.24
N ALA A 84 -9.45 8.50 5.18
CA ALA A 84 -8.79 7.61 4.23
C ALA A 84 -9.08 8.00 2.77
N ALA A 85 -10.33 8.28 2.43
CA ALA A 85 -10.72 8.73 1.09
C ALA A 85 -10.05 10.04 0.71
N THR A 86 -9.93 10.99 1.65
CA THR A 86 -9.22 12.26 1.45
C THR A 86 -7.74 12.03 1.19
N LEU A 87 -7.09 11.17 1.99
CA LEU A 87 -5.68 10.83 1.80
C LEU A 87 -5.44 10.11 0.47
N VAL A 88 -6.28 9.13 0.12
CA VAL A 88 -6.22 8.45 -1.18
C VAL A 88 -6.36 9.48 -2.28
N PHE A 89 -7.35 10.37 -2.23
CA PHE A 89 -7.51 11.39 -3.26
C PHE A 89 -6.26 12.26 -3.44
N LEU A 90 -5.62 12.69 -2.34
CA LEU A 90 -4.41 13.51 -2.38
C LEU A 90 -3.19 12.76 -2.93
N PHE A 91 -2.97 11.51 -2.51
CA PHE A 91 -1.79 10.74 -2.91
C PHE A 91 -1.95 9.99 -4.24
N ALA A 92 -3.19 9.62 -4.61
CA ALA A 92 -3.50 8.86 -5.82
C ALA A 92 -3.02 9.59 -7.08
N ILE A 93 -3.21 10.91 -7.16
CA ILE A 93 -2.75 11.70 -8.30
C ILE A 93 -1.24 11.58 -8.45
N GLY A 94 -0.50 11.72 -7.33
CA GLY A 94 0.96 11.55 -7.32
C GLY A 94 1.39 10.15 -7.72
N PHE A 95 0.73 9.11 -7.22
CA PHE A 95 1.03 7.72 -7.56
C PHE A 95 0.73 7.39 -9.02
N VAL A 96 -0.38 7.87 -9.56
CA VAL A 96 -0.73 7.72 -10.99
C VAL A 96 0.30 8.45 -11.85
N LEU A 97 0.62 9.71 -11.55
CA LEU A 97 1.62 10.47 -12.32
C LEU A 97 2.99 9.79 -12.30
N SER A 98 3.44 9.35 -11.12
CA SER A 98 4.69 8.61 -10.96
C SER A 98 4.71 7.32 -11.79
N ALA A 99 3.67 6.49 -11.65
CA ALA A 99 3.61 5.19 -12.30
C ALA A 99 3.39 5.26 -13.81
N PHE A 100 2.64 6.24 -14.31
CA PHE A 100 2.26 6.32 -15.72
C PHE A 100 3.13 7.27 -16.54
N PHE A 101 3.49 8.43 -15.98
CA PHE A 101 4.20 9.48 -16.73
C PHE A 101 5.69 9.51 -16.43
N PHE A 102 6.12 9.31 -15.18
CA PHE A 102 7.53 9.44 -14.78
C PHE A 102 8.30 8.13 -14.66
N SER A 103 7.64 6.97 -14.84
CA SER A 103 8.36 5.69 -14.74
C SER A 103 9.27 5.46 -15.96
N ASN A 104 10.53 5.12 -15.73
CA ASN A 104 11.47 4.71 -16.77
C ASN A 104 11.06 3.41 -17.50
N ASP A 105 10.19 2.61 -16.87
CA ASP A 105 9.75 1.31 -17.38
C ASP A 105 8.85 1.46 -18.61
N THR A 106 8.22 2.62 -18.82
CA THR A 106 7.25 2.82 -19.91
C THR A 106 7.93 2.70 -21.27
N GLY A 107 9.12 3.28 -21.44
CA GLY A 107 9.89 3.19 -22.70
C GLY A 107 10.31 1.75 -23.03
N LEU A 108 10.61 0.95 -22.01
CA LEU A 108 11.03 -0.45 -22.16
C LEU A 108 9.85 -1.41 -22.38
N LEU A 109 8.65 -1.05 -21.90
CA LEU A 109 7.43 -1.83 -22.14
C LEU A 109 6.86 -1.61 -23.54
N PHE A 110 7.10 -0.45 -24.16
CA PHE A 110 6.69 -0.18 -25.54
C PHE A 110 7.47 -0.98 -26.60
N SER A 111 8.70 -1.40 -26.29
CA SER A 111 9.50 -2.24 -27.18
C SER A 111 9.19 -3.74 -27.08
N TRP A 112 8.38 -4.16 -26.09
CA TRP A 112 7.96 -5.55 -25.91
C TRP A 112 6.62 -5.81 -26.63
N PRO A 113 6.37 -7.02 -27.19
CA PRO A 113 5.09 -7.39 -27.82
C PRO A 113 3.93 -7.58 -26.80
N LEU A 114 3.72 -6.62 -25.90
CA LEU A 114 2.59 -6.57 -24.97
C LEU A 114 1.50 -5.65 -25.54
N SER A 115 0.24 -6.04 -25.34
CA SER A 115 -0.86 -5.12 -25.69
C SER A 115 -0.91 -3.94 -24.71
N ALA A 116 -1.22 -2.75 -25.21
CA ALA A 116 -1.37 -1.54 -24.38
C ALA A 116 -2.33 -1.74 -23.20
N ARG A 117 -3.43 -2.49 -23.42
CA ARG A 117 -4.39 -2.86 -22.36
C ARG A 117 -3.74 -3.67 -21.22
N GLN A 118 -2.84 -4.60 -21.54
CA GLN A 118 -2.14 -5.39 -20.51
C GLN A 118 -1.22 -4.50 -19.67
N ILE A 119 -0.47 -3.59 -20.30
CA ILE A 119 0.43 -2.66 -19.60
C ILE A 119 -0.38 -1.74 -18.68
N LEU A 120 -1.43 -1.12 -19.21
CA LEU A 120 -2.30 -0.20 -18.46
C LEU A 120 -2.92 -0.88 -17.23
N SER A 121 -3.52 -2.05 -17.42
CA SER A 121 -4.15 -2.80 -16.32
C SER A 121 -3.14 -3.24 -15.25
N ALA A 122 -1.93 -3.65 -15.65
CA ALA A 122 -0.91 -4.08 -14.70
C ALA A 122 -0.36 -2.90 -13.89
N LYS A 123 -0.06 -1.77 -14.53
CA LYS A 123 0.37 -0.54 -13.83
C LYS A 123 -0.71 -0.04 -12.88
N PHE A 124 -1.96 -0.02 -13.33
CA PHE A 124 -3.09 0.38 -12.49
C PHE A 124 -3.25 -0.51 -11.27
N ALA A 125 -3.15 -1.83 -11.43
CA ALA A 125 -3.21 -2.78 -10.31
C ALA A 125 -2.07 -2.56 -9.30
N VAL A 126 -0.87 -2.18 -9.76
CA VAL A 126 0.26 -1.88 -8.88
C VAL A 126 0.05 -0.57 -8.11
N VAL A 127 -0.50 0.45 -8.77
CA VAL A 127 -0.90 1.71 -8.12
C VAL A 127 -1.93 1.42 -7.03
N LEU A 128 -3.01 0.68 -7.35
CA LEU A 128 -4.02 0.26 -6.38
C LEU A 128 -3.40 -0.49 -5.19
N ALA A 129 -2.52 -1.46 -5.45
CA ALA A 129 -1.86 -2.21 -4.38
C ALA A 129 -1.05 -1.30 -3.45
N SER A 130 -0.40 -0.28 -4.01
CA SER A 130 0.39 0.69 -3.25
C SER A 130 -0.50 1.63 -2.45
N GLU A 131 -1.62 2.08 -3.02
CA GLU A 131 -2.63 2.87 -2.31
C GLU A 131 -3.17 2.13 -1.10
N TYR A 132 -3.60 0.87 -1.28
CA TYR A 132 -4.08 0.03 -0.17
C TYR A 132 -3.02 -0.17 0.90
N LEU A 133 -1.75 -0.35 0.52
CA LEU A 133 -0.65 -0.46 1.47
C LEU A 133 -0.43 0.85 2.25
N THR A 134 -0.61 2.01 1.61
CA THR A 134 -0.49 3.32 2.26
C THR A 134 -1.62 3.61 3.24
N ILE A 135 -2.86 3.20 2.95
CA ILE A 135 -3.99 3.38 3.88
C ILE A 135 -4.11 2.30 4.95
N ALA A 136 -3.47 1.14 4.77
CA ALA A 136 -3.55 0.04 5.73
C ALA A 136 -3.14 0.43 7.17
N PRO A 137 -2.02 1.15 7.41
CA PRO A 137 -1.64 1.63 8.73
C PRO A 137 -2.65 2.57 9.39
N LEU A 138 -3.55 3.18 8.60
CA LEU A 138 -4.63 4.03 9.10
C LEU A 138 -5.90 3.22 9.42
N LEU A 139 -6.41 2.44 8.46
CA LEU A 139 -7.70 1.77 8.62
C LEU A 139 -7.64 0.50 9.47
N ILE A 140 -6.56 -0.28 9.39
CA ILE A 140 -6.43 -1.52 10.17
C ILE A 140 -6.57 -1.28 11.68
N PRO A 141 -5.80 -0.36 12.31
CA PRO A 141 -5.96 -0.11 13.74
C PRO A 141 -7.35 0.41 14.10
N VAL A 142 -8.00 1.21 13.24
CA VAL A 142 -9.37 1.67 13.48
C VAL A 142 -10.33 0.49 13.61
N TYR A 143 -10.29 -0.44 12.65
CA TYR A 143 -11.13 -1.63 12.69
C TYR A 143 -10.85 -2.51 13.89
N VAL A 144 -9.57 -2.72 14.23
CA VAL A 144 -9.17 -3.55 15.36
C VAL A 144 -9.66 -2.95 16.69
N VAL A 145 -9.52 -1.63 16.87
CA VAL A 145 -10.01 -0.96 18.09
C VAL A 145 -11.53 -0.99 18.13
N TYR A 146 -12.21 -0.65 17.03
CA TYR A 146 -13.67 -0.67 16.96
C TYR A 146 -14.24 -2.05 17.28
N ALA A 147 -13.73 -3.11 16.65
CA ALA A 147 -14.19 -4.48 16.84
C ALA A 147 -13.95 -5.02 18.27
N ARG A 148 -12.93 -4.51 18.98
CA ARG A 148 -12.67 -4.88 20.37
C ARG A 148 -13.55 -4.12 21.36
N SER A 149 -13.93 -2.89 21.02
CA SER A 149 -14.61 -1.97 21.93
C SER A 149 -16.13 -1.96 21.78
N VAL A 150 -16.66 -2.31 20.61
CA VAL A 150 -18.09 -2.28 20.31
C VAL A 150 -18.62 -3.71 20.20
N PRO A 151 -19.53 -4.15 21.09
CA PRO A 151 -20.19 -5.44 20.96
C PRO A 151 -21.04 -5.47 19.70
N VAL A 152 -20.76 -6.42 18.81
CA VAL A 152 -21.68 -6.75 17.70
C VAL A 152 -22.79 -7.63 18.26
N ALA A 153 -23.97 -7.04 18.45
CA ALA A 153 -25.19 -7.73 18.87
C ALA A 153 -25.91 -8.38 17.67
#